data_AF-A0A3S4P8W7-F1
#
_entry.id   AF-A0A3S4P8W7-F1
#
_cell.length_a   1.000
_cell.length_b   1.000
_cell.length_c   1.000
_cell.angle_alpha   90.00
_cell.angle_beta   90.00
_cell.angle_gamma   90.00
#
_symmetry.space_group_name_H-M   'P 1'
#
loop_
_entity.id
_entity.type
_entity.pdbx_description
1 polymer ?
#
loop_
_entity_poly.entity_id
_entity_poly.type
_entity_poly.pdbx_seq_one_letter_code
_entity_poly.pdbx_strand_id
1 'polypeptide(L)'
;MNPLQLTNIIHNRSSEHRFFQFVDDELHNIPTSSAQDWLSEFRLLNHLFSLKVDNGMKRQIEQFDLMLRIYLISVLNNSQMNRTLTHVTTWRSWQNALRNAVNSVLHTASSVELIRNAMRSDPENKLVILFDEFEKVRSVINSNNREPVIDSVWDIYERQIYQLLDHAVTYTGCWVGEQWRNSVLGRFNSGKHNLSYSEMQGKVYKDIIGFLKGPSNGVLALDPDGVRLLSFRERSIPFSPSFITFINDIVSPDDLLDVWLRERTQNKDELINVQGQLDLLNQTLQNAESQPYRVTIDSAPATIPDNPRVKPTGTTLTLECKTGNSSIRSMNFADSGIFTWYPGSCHSVRIDILFPNFSATYKFTGETAWIDFINKFSDGESELMTKDFSPESRNFLESMGIKGILVRYKLSDTGNLSQAYIEWEQLKQEKDKLKDLQVNLSNKLLTTHSWEKSAWISRLPGNITICPVVQE
;
A
#
# COMPACT_ATOMS: atom_id res chain seq x y z
N MET A 1 -22.12 28.07 -16.17
CA MET A 1 -23.28 28.95 -15.89
C MET A 1 -22.95 29.82 -14.70
N ASN A 2 -23.41 31.07 -14.67
CA ASN A 2 -23.32 31.89 -13.46
C ASN A 2 -24.52 31.59 -12.52
N PRO A 3 -24.46 31.96 -11.22
CA PRO A 3 -25.55 31.72 -10.28
C PRO A 3 -26.90 32.31 -10.72
N LEU A 4 -26.88 33.42 -11.47
CA LEU A 4 -28.07 34.04 -12.03
C LEU A 4 -28.73 33.16 -13.09
N GLN A 5 -27.95 32.54 -13.98
CA GLN A 5 -28.43 31.59 -15.01
C GLN A 5 -29.05 30.35 -14.37
N LEU A 6 -28.44 29.82 -13.30
CA LEU A 6 -29.01 28.69 -12.55
C LEU A 6 -30.33 29.05 -11.88
N THR A 7 -30.40 30.20 -11.22
CA THR A 7 -31.64 30.67 -10.59
C THR A 7 -32.74 30.95 -11.63
N ASN A 8 -32.36 31.40 -12.84
CA ASN A 8 -33.29 31.59 -13.95
C ASN A 8 -33.95 30.29 -14.44
N ILE A 9 -33.30 29.13 -14.28
CA ILE A 9 -33.92 27.82 -14.56
C ILE A 9 -35.10 27.58 -13.61
N ILE A 10 -34.93 27.87 -12.31
CA ILE A 10 -35.99 27.68 -11.30
C ILE A 10 -37.14 28.68 -11.46
N HIS A 11 -36.85 29.89 -11.92
CA HIS A 11 -37.84 30.97 -12.01
C HIS A 11 -38.53 31.07 -13.38
N ASN A 12 -38.38 30.08 -14.26
CA ASN A 12 -38.91 30.14 -15.63
C ASN A 12 -38.46 31.41 -16.37
N ARG A 13 -37.18 31.77 -16.23
CA ARG A 13 -36.56 32.96 -16.85
C ARG A 13 -35.37 32.60 -17.73
N SER A 14 -35.16 31.31 -17.97
CA SER A 14 -34.08 30.80 -18.81
C SER A 14 -34.26 31.21 -20.28
N SER A 15 -33.18 31.12 -21.07
CA SER A 15 -33.20 31.37 -22.52
C SER A 15 -34.22 30.48 -23.22
N GLU A 16 -34.29 29.21 -22.82
CA GLU A 16 -35.20 28.22 -23.39
C GLU A 16 -36.65 28.61 -23.10
N HIS A 17 -36.96 29.01 -21.85
CA HIS A 17 -38.32 29.45 -21.51
C HIS A 17 -38.73 30.72 -22.27
N ARG A 18 -37.81 31.71 -22.43
CA ARG A 18 -38.09 32.91 -23.23
C ARG A 18 -38.33 32.59 -24.70
N PHE A 19 -37.59 31.63 -25.24
CA PHE A 19 -37.82 31.15 -26.61
C PHE A 19 -39.22 30.54 -26.75
N PHE A 20 -39.65 29.71 -25.79
CA PHE A 20 -40.99 29.14 -25.83
C PHE A 20 -42.11 30.17 -25.62
N GLN A 21 -41.91 31.17 -24.77
CA GLN A 21 -42.83 32.32 -24.67
C GLN A 21 -42.95 33.04 -26.01
N PHE A 22 -41.83 33.32 -26.67
CA PHE A 22 -41.83 33.95 -27.99
C PHE A 22 -42.59 33.12 -29.05
N VAL A 23 -42.38 31.79 -29.08
CA VAL A 23 -43.10 30.90 -30.01
C VAL A 23 -44.62 30.91 -29.73
N ASP A 24 -45.02 30.92 -28.46
CA ASP A 24 -46.44 30.99 -28.09
C ASP A 24 -47.07 32.33 -28.49
N ASP A 25 -46.36 33.45 -28.25
CA ASP A 25 -46.81 34.80 -28.61
C ASP A 25 -46.98 34.96 -30.12
N GLU A 26 -46.00 34.52 -30.92
CA GLU A 26 -46.06 34.63 -32.40
C GLU A 26 -47.20 33.77 -32.99
N LEU A 27 -47.47 32.62 -32.39
CA LEU A 27 -48.44 31.66 -32.92
C LEU A 27 -49.81 31.76 -32.25
N HIS A 28 -50.01 32.66 -31.27
CA HIS A 28 -51.23 32.73 -30.46
C HIS A 28 -52.49 32.97 -31.31
N ASN A 29 -52.33 33.67 -32.44
CA ASN A 29 -53.44 34.07 -33.31
C ASN A 29 -54.05 32.91 -34.11
N ILE A 30 -53.41 31.74 -34.14
CA ILE A 30 -53.92 30.55 -34.84
C ILE A 30 -55.01 29.88 -33.97
N PRO A 31 -56.30 29.88 -34.38
CA PRO A 31 -57.36 29.22 -33.62
C PRO A 31 -57.09 27.73 -33.41
N THR A 32 -57.53 27.18 -32.28
CA THR A 32 -57.32 25.76 -31.94
C THR A 32 -57.95 24.80 -32.96
N SER A 33 -59.02 25.20 -33.64
CA SER A 33 -59.65 24.44 -34.73
C SER A 33 -58.80 24.34 -36.00
N SER A 34 -57.80 25.21 -36.15
CA SER A 34 -56.86 25.26 -37.29
C SER A 34 -55.41 24.98 -36.89
N ALA A 35 -55.16 24.71 -35.60
CA ALA A 35 -53.85 24.37 -35.11
C ALA A 35 -53.50 22.95 -35.53
N GLN A 36 -52.30 22.76 -36.08
CA GLN A 36 -51.75 21.43 -36.28
C GLN A 36 -51.52 20.75 -34.91
N ASP A 37 -51.46 19.43 -34.90
CA ASP A 37 -51.33 18.64 -33.67
C ASP A 37 -50.15 19.12 -32.82
N TRP A 38 -48.96 19.32 -33.43
CA TRP A 38 -47.78 19.81 -32.72
C TRP A 38 -47.98 21.16 -32.01
N LEU A 39 -48.75 22.09 -32.60
CA LEU A 39 -48.99 23.42 -32.01
C LEU A 39 -49.93 23.29 -30.80
N SER A 40 -50.90 22.38 -30.88
CA SER A 40 -51.78 22.05 -29.76
C SER A 40 -51.02 21.40 -28.60
N GLU A 41 -50.08 20.51 -28.90
CA GLU A 41 -49.22 19.89 -27.89
C GLU A 41 -48.23 20.87 -27.27
N PHE A 42 -47.62 21.73 -28.10
CA PHE A 42 -46.70 22.78 -27.68
C PHE A 42 -47.39 23.77 -26.73
N ARG A 43 -48.58 24.27 -27.08
CA ARG A 43 -49.36 25.18 -26.24
C ARG A 43 -49.69 24.56 -24.89
N LEU A 44 -50.02 23.27 -24.86
CA LEU A 44 -50.26 22.59 -23.58
C LEU A 44 -48.97 22.46 -22.75
N LEU A 45 -47.86 22.06 -23.38
CA LEU A 45 -46.56 22.03 -22.72
C LEU A 45 -46.22 23.40 -22.14
N ASN A 46 -46.29 24.46 -22.95
CA ASN A 46 -46.04 25.83 -22.52
C ASN A 46 -46.96 26.26 -21.36
N HIS A 47 -48.24 25.87 -21.41
CA HIS A 47 -49.15 26.13 -20.31
C HIS A 47 -48.76 25.38 -19.03
N LEU A 48 -48.34 24.11 -19.11
CA LEU A 48 -47.81 23.35 -17.96
C LEU A 48 -46.54 24.00 -17.39
N PHE A 49 -45.70 24.63 -18.23
CA PHE A 49 -44.55 25.42 -17.79
C PHE A 49 -44.94 26.73 -17.11
N SER A 50 -46.04 27.37 -17.53
CA SER A 50 -46.53 28.61 -16.91
C SER A 50 -47.07 28.40 -15.49
N LEU A 51 -47.33 27.14 -15.10
CA LEU A 51 -47.80 26.80 -13.76
C LEU A 51 -46.70 26.99 -12.74
N LYS A 52 -46.83 28.08 -11.99
CA LYS A 52 -45.92 28.44 -10.92
C LYS A 52 -45.95 27.38 -9.82
N VAL A 53 -44.81 26.78 -9.52
CA VAL A 53 -44.68 25.86 -8.38
C VAL A 53 -44.56 26.68 -7.08
N ASP A 54 -45.68 27.19 -6.57
CA ASP A 54 -45.77 27.84 -5.25
C ASP A 54 -45.98 26.78 -4.14
N ASN A 55 -45.37 26.98 -2.96
CA ASN A 55 -45.51 26.11 -1.79
C ASN A 55 -46.74 26.54 -0.95
N GLY A 56 -47.82 25.74 -0.92
CA GLY A 56 -48.98 25.96 -0.03
C GLY A 56 -50.34 25.60 -0.65
N MET A 57 -51.46 25.84 0.05
CA MET A 57 -52.86 25.55 -0.41
C MET A 57 -53.18 26.07 -1.81
N LYS A 58 -52.49 27.12 -2.27
CA LYS A 58 -52.55 27.66 -3.64
C LYS A 58 -52.25 26.59 -4.70
N ARG A 59 -51.38 25.63 -4.39
CA ARG A 59 -51.00 24.47 -5.23
C ARG A 59 -52.17 23.52 -5.52
N GLN A 60 -53.13 23.36 -4.60
CA GLN A 60 -54.32 22.52 -4.80
C GLN A 60 -55.43 23.25 -5.58
N ILE A 61 -55.50 24.58 -5.45
CA ILE A 61 -56.47 25.40 -6.18
C ILE A 61 -56.07 25.52 -7.66
N GLU A 62 -54.79 25.76 -7.95
CA GLU A 62 -54.25 25.77 -9.32
C GLU A 62 -54.33 24.38 -9.99
N GLN A 63 -54.24 23.30 -9.20
CA GLN A 63 -54.54 21.93 -9.66
C GLN A 63 -55.96 21.79 -10.17
N PHE A 64 -56.91 22.28 -9.39
CA PHE A 64 -58.32 22.15 -9.71
C PHE A 64 -58.71 23.01 -10.92
N ASP A 65 -58.20 24.25 -11.00
CA ASP A 65 -58.41 25.15 -12.15
C ASP A 65 -57.81 24.55 -13.44
N LEU A 66 -56.60 24.01 -13.39
CA LEU A 66 -56.00 23.37 -14.56
C LEU A 66 -56.76 22.13 -15.02
N MET A 67 -57.16 21.28 -14.06
CA MET A 67 -57.96 20.09 -14.36
C MET A 67 -59.32 20.47 -14.97
N LEU A 68 -59.96 21.51 -14.46
CA LEU A 68 -61.18 22.06 -15.04
C LEU A 68 -60.97 22.59 -16.46
N ARG A 69 -59.90 23.34 -16.71
CA ARG A 69 -59.60 23.89 -18.04
C ARG A 69 -59.25 22.80 -19.04
N ILE A 70 -58.42 21.83 -18.67
CA ILE A 70 -58.08 20.68 -19.52
C ILE A 70 -59.34 19.86 -19.83
N TYR A 71 -60.19 19.63 -18.82
CA TYR A 71 -61.48 18.96 -19.00
C TYR A 71 -62.42 19.75 -19.94
N LEU A 72 -62.51 21.08 -19.77
CA LEU A 72 -63.34 21.92 -20.64
C LEU A 72 -62.82 21.94 -22.08
N ILE A 73 -61.51 21.99 -22.27
CA ILE A 73 -60.86 21.98 -23.61
C ILE A 73 -61.03 20.62 -24.28
N SER A 74 -60.92 19.51 -23.54
CA SER A 74 -61.13 18.17 -24.11
C SER A 74 -62.58 17.93 -24.52
N VAL A 75 -63.54 18.50 -23.78
CA VAL A 75 -64.96 18.47 -24.12
C VAL A 75 -65.28 19.35 -25.35
N LEU A 76 -64.61 20.49 -25.52
CA LEU A 76 -64.88 21.45 -26.59
C LEU A 76 -64.26 21.08 -27.95
N ASN A 77 -63.09 20.44 -27.97
CA ASN A 77 -62.32 20.25 -29.22
C ASN A 77 -62.38 18.85 -29.82
N ASN A 78 -63.12 17.90 -29.23
CA ASN A 78 -63.27 16.52 -29.73
C ASN A 78 -61.95 15.83 -30.14
N SER A 79 -60.84 16.29 -29.58
CA SER A 79 -59.52 15.72 -29.75
C SER A 79 -59.36 14.60 -28.74
N GLN A 80 -58.53 13.59 -29.04
CA GLN A 80 -58.14 12.53 -28.10
C GLN A 80 -57.27 13.06 -26.92
N MET A 81 -57.57 14.26 -26.44
CA MET A 81 -56.87 14.93 -25.36
C MET A 81 -57.41 14.44 -24.01
N ASN A 82 -57.46 13.11 -23.82
CA ASN A 82 -57.54 12.49 -22.50
C ASN A 82 -56.16 12.59 -21.82
N ARG A 83 -55.67 13.81 -21.60
CA ARG A 83 -54.45 14.03 -20.82
C ARG A 83 -54.83 13.98 -19.33
N THR A 84 -54.67 12.78 -18.79
CA THR A 84 -55.04 12.33 -17.43
C THR A 84 -54.28 13.04 -16.31
N LEU A 85 -54.78 12.93 -15.07
CA LEU A 85 -54.10 13.32 -13.81
C LEU A 85 -52.60 12.95 -13.83
N THR A 86 -52.28 11.79 -14.42
CA THR A 86 -50.93 11.26 -14.61
C THR A 86 -49.97 12.24 -15.29
N HIS A 87 -50.41 12.97 -16.32
CA HIS A 87 -49.55 13.92 -17.06
C HIS A 87 -49.13 15.08 -16.15
N VAL A 88 -50.09 15.64 -15.41
CA VAL A 88 -49.86 16.77 -14.49
C VAL A 88 -49.01 16.32 -13.29
N THR A 89 -49.20 15.10 -12.79
CA THR A 89 -48.38 14.58 -11.68
C THR A 89 -46.95 14.31 -12.11
N THR A 90 -46.73 13.64 -13.25
CA THR A 90 -45.38 13.35 -13.77
C THR A 90 -44.64 14.63 -14.12
N TRP A 91 -45.33 15.61 -14.71
CA TRP A 91 -44.80 16.96 -14.92
C TRP A 91 -44.22 17.58 -13.67
N ARG A 92 -44.99 17.55 -12.59
CA ARG A 92 -44.58 18.16 -11.32
C ARG A 92 -43.45 17.41 -10.65
N SER A 93 -43.42 16.08 -10.76
CA SER A 93 -42.32 15.29 -10.24
C SER A 93 -41.01 15.70 -10.91
N TRP A 94 -41.00 15.84 -12.24
CA TRP A 94 -39.85 16.36 -12.98
C TRP A 94 -39.46 17.79 -12.57
N GLN A 95 -40.40 18.72 -12.47
CA GLN A 95 -40.12 20.10 -12.04
C GLN A 95 -39.56 20.17 -10.60
N ASN A 96 -40.06 19.34 -9.69
CA ASN A 96 -39.51 19.24 -8.33
C ASN A 96 -38.09 18.66 -8.35
N ALA A 97 -37.84 17.63 -9.16
CA ALA A 97 -36.51 17.06 -9.34
C ALA A 97 -35.53 18.10 -9.90
N LEU A 98 -35.94 18.89 -10.89
CA LEU A 98 -35.15 19.97 -11.48
C LEU A 98 -34.78 21.02 -10.42
N ARG A 99 -35.76 21.49 -9.64
CA ARG A 99 -35.51 22.46 -8.57
C ARG A 99 -34.55 21.91 -7.51
N ASN A 100 -34.73 20.66 -7.10
CA ASN A 100 -33.88 20.00 -6.11
C ASN A 100 -32.44 19.84 -6.62
N ALA A 101 -32.27 19.48 -7.89
CA ALA A 101 -30.96 19.40 -8.53
C ALA A 101 -30.30 20.77 -8.63
N VAL A 102 -30.99 21.79 -9.14
CA VAL A 102 -30.43 23.17 -9.26
C VAL A 102 -30.05 23.72 -7.89
N ASN A 103 -30.90 23.57 -6.87
CA ASN A 103 -30.57 23.98 -5.50
C ASN A 103 -29.31 23.28 -4.97
N SER A 104 -29.09 22.02 -5.34
CA SER A 104 -27.90 21.26 -4.90
C SER A 104 -26.64 21.66 -5.65
N VAL A 105 -26.76 22.04 -6.92
CA VAL A 105 -25.66 22.58 -7.73
C VAL A 105 -25.25 23.99 -7.26
N LEU A 106 -26.22 24.81 -6.81
CA LEU A 106 -25.96 26.15 -6.27
C LEU A 106 -25.12 26.15 -4.99
N HIS A 107 -25.22 25.10 -4.17
CA HIS A 107 -24.41 24.95 -2.96
C HIS A 107 -23.09 24.23 -3.27
N THR A 108 -21.99 24.96 -3.21
CA THR A 108 -20.62 24.53 -3.57
C THR A 108 -20.22 23.16 -2.99
N ALA A 109 -20.33 22.97 -1.67
CA ALA A 109 -19.98 21.70 -1.02
C ALA A 109 -20.92 20.55 -1.42
N SER A 110 -22.20 20.83 -1.66
CA SER A 110 -23.18 19.83 -2.08
C SER A 110 -23.02 19.44 -3.55
N SER A 111 -22.53 20.35 -4.40
CA SER A 111 -22.32 20.11 -5.82
C SER A 111 -21.24 19.04 -6.09
N VAL A 112 -20.16 19.03 -5.32
CA VAL A 112 -19.09 18.03 -5.42
C VAL A 112 -19.60 16.63 -5.09
N GLU A 113 -20.30 16.49 -3.96
CA GLU A 113 -20.84 15.20 -3.53
C GLU A 113 -21.96 14.72 -4.46
N LEU A 114 -22.77 15.65 -4.96
CA LEU A 114 -23.78 15.37 -5.99
C LEU A 114 -23.14 14.73 -7.23
N ILE A 115 -22.03 15.26 -7.73
CA ILE A 115 -21.36 14.67 -8.91
C ILE A 115 -20.71 13.32 -8.60
N ARG A 116 -20.03 13.18 -7.46
CA ARG A 116 -19.42 11.90 -7.05
C ARG A 116 -20.44 10.77 -6.99
N ASN A 117 -21.60 11.03 -6.39
CA ASN A 117 -22.62 10.00 -6.24
C ASN A 117 -23.37 9.76 -7.57
N ALA A 118 -23.53 10.79 -8.41
CA ALA A 118 -24.06 10.61 -9.76
C ALA A 118 -23.14 9.71 -10.62
N MET A 119 -21.83 9.90 -10.54
CA MET A 119 -20.84 9.05 -11.24
C MET A 119 -20.82 7.60 -10.75
N ARG A 120 -21.28 7.35 -9.52
CA ARG A 120 -21.52 5.99 -8.98
C ARG A 120 -22.92 5.47 -9.29
N SER A 121 -23.73 6.22 -10.04
CA SER A 121 -25.13 5.90 -10.35
C SER A 121 -25.97 5.65 -9.10
N ASP A 122 -25.74 6.43 -8.04
CA ASP A 122 -26.53 6.37 -6.80
C ASP A 122 -28.00 6.74 -7.09
N PRO A 123 -28.97 5.86 -6.81
CA PRO A 123 -30.38 6.11 -7.09
C PRO A 123 -31.00 7.24 -6.25
N GLU A 124 -30.41 7.58 -5.09
CA GLU A 124 -30.88 8.70 -4.27
C GLU A 124 -30.34 10.06 -4.76
N ASN A 125 -29.44 10.03 -5.75
CA ASN A 125 -28.82 11.23 -6.27
C ASN A 125 -29.82 12.11 -7.04
N LYS A 126 -29.81 13.42 -6.74
CA LYS A 126 -30.78 14.36 -7.33
C LYS A 126 -30.61 14.58 -8.83
N LEU A 127 -29.41 14.38 -9.40
CA LEU A 127 -29.21 14.41 -10.85
C LEU A 127 -29.73 13.13 -11.50
N VAL A 128 -29.49 11.96 -10.89
CA VAL A 128 -30.05 10.68 -11.37
C VAL A 128 -31.57 10.75 -11.39
N ILE A 129 -32.20 11.17 -10.29
CA ILE A 129 -33.64 11.38 -10.18
C ILE A 129 -34.14 12.39 -11.24
N LEU A 130 -33.41 13.47 -11.49
CA LEU A 130 -33.80 14.46 -12.51
C LEU A 130 -33.87 13.84 -13.91
N PHE A 131 -32.84 13.10 -14.32
CA PHE A 131 -32.84 12.43 -15.62
C PHE A 131 -33.94 11.37 -15.70
N ASP A 132 -34.16 10.59 -14.64
CA ASP A 132 -35.20 9.56 -14.63
C ASP A 132 -36.61 10.16 -14.70
N GLU A 133 -36.88 11.23 -13.95
CA GLU A 133 -38.15 11.95 -14.03
C GLU A 133 -38.33 12.66 -15.37
N PHE A 134 -37.25 13.09 -16.03
CA PHE A 134 -37.29 13.64 -17.39
C PHE A 134 -37.72 12.58 -18.41
N GLU A 135 -37.13 11.39 -18.36
CA GLU A 135 -37.53 10.28 -19.25
C GLU A 135 -38.98 9.84 -19.02
N LYS A 136 -39.43 9.82 -17.75
CA LYS A 136 -40.84 9.54 -17.42
C LYS A 136 -41.78 10.60 -18.00
N VAL A 137 -41.46 11.88 -17.85
CA VAL A 137 -42.34 12.95 -18.37
C VAL A 137 -42.35 12.99 -19.89
N ARG A 138 -41.19 12.78 -20.54
CA ARG A 138 -41.07 12.67 -22.00
C ARG A 138 -41.90 11.49 -22.51
N SER A 139 -41.77 10.31 -21.93
CA SER A 139 -42.50 9.11 -22.37
C SER A 139 -44.01 9.20 -22.13
N VAL A 140 -44.47 9.77 -21.01
CA VAL A 140 -45.90 9.92 -20.74
C VAL A 140 -46.54 10.92 -21.70
N ILE A 141 -45.89 12.07 -21.93
CA ILE A 141 -46.44 13.14 -22.75
C ILE A 141 -46.24 12.91 -24.26
N ASN A 142 -45.15 12.26 -24.67
CA ASN A 142 -44.79 11.96 -26.06
C ASN A 142 -44.88 10.44 -26.37
N SER A 143 -45.96 9.79 -25.94
CA SER A 143 -46.06 8.32 -25.94
C SER A 143 -46.26 7.68 -27.32
N ASN A 144 -46.58 8.44 -28.38
CA ASN A 144 -46.98 7.86 -29.68
C ASN A 144 -46.53 8.61 -30.96
N ASN A 145 -45.83 9.74 -30.91
CA ASN A 145 -45.51 10.50 -32.12
C ASN A 145 -44.01 10.80 -32.23
N ARG A 146 -43.35 10.18 -33.20
CA ARG A 146 -42.01 10.58 -33.72
C ARG A 146 -42.14 11.85 -34.57
N GLU A 147 -42.96 12.81 -34.15
CA GLU A 147 -43.08 14.06 -34.88
C GLU A 147 -41.84 14.90 -34.59
N PRO A 148 -40.97 15.16 -35.59
CA PRO A 148 -39.65 15.76 -35.34
C PRO A 148 -39.70 17.11 -34.61
N VAL A 149 -40.82 17.82 -34.75
CA VAL A 149 -41.06 19.12 -34.10
C VAL A 149 -41.24 18.97 -32.59
N ILE A 150 -41.98 17.96 -32.14
CA ILE A 150 -42.21 17.70 -30.71
C ILE A 150 -40.96 17.13 -30.06
N ASP A 151 -40.23 16.24 -30.75
CA ASP A 151 -38.94 15.76 -30.29
C ASP A 151 -37.94 16.93 -30.11
N SER A 152 -37.93 17.89 -31.04
CA SER A 152 -37.08 19.09 -30.94
C SER A 152 -37.38 19.94 -29.70
N VAL A 153 -38.64 20.04 -29.28
CA VAL A 153 -39.02 20.76 -28.05
C VAL A 153 -38.46 20.05 -26.82
N TRP A 154 -38.56 18.71 -26.77
CA TRP A 154 -37.98 17.91 -25.68
C TRP A 154 -36.46 17.98 -25.64
N ASP A 155 -35.81 17.97 -26.80
CA ASP A 155 -34.35 18.08 -26.90
C ASP A 155 -33.82 19.42 -26.34
N ILE A 156 -34.60 20.51 -26.48
CA ILE A 156 -34.25 21.81 -25.87
C ILE A 156 -34.28 21.72 -24.33
N TYR A 157 -35.29 21.06 -23.74
CA TYR A 157 -35.35 20.86 -22.29
C TYR A 157 -34.30 19.89 -21.78
N GLU A 158 -34.04 18.83 -22.52
CA GLU A 158 -32.96 17.88 -22.24
C GLU A 158 -31.61 18.61 -22.22
N ARG A 159 -31.37 19.48 -23.21
CA ARG A 159 -30.16 20.29 -23.28
C ARG A 159 -29.98 21.19 -22.05
N GLN A 160 -31.06 21.73 -21.48
CA GLN A 160 -30.99 22.51 -20.23
C GLN A 160 -30.51 21.64 -19.05
N ILE A 161 -30.98 20.38 -18.96
CA ILE A 161 -30.52 19.43 -17.93
C ILE A 161 -29.04 19.10 -18.14
N TYR A 162 -28.60 18.88 -19.38
CA TYR A 162 -27.18 18.67 -19.68
C TYR A 162 -26.32 19.89 -19.37
N GLN A 163 -26.80 21.11 -19.61
CA GLN A 163 -26.06 22.32 -19.23
C GLN A 163 -25.88 22.42 -17.70
N LEU A 164 -26.88 22.01 -16.91
CA LEU A 164 -26.77 21.92 -15.47
C LEU A 164 -25.71 20.88 -15.05
N LEU A 165 -25.72 19.70 -15.68
CA LEU A 165 -24.73 18.66 -15.46
C LEU A 165 -23.31 19.14 -15.82
N ASP A 166 -23.12 19.71 -17.01
CA ASP A 166 -21.84 20.22 -17.49
C ASP A 166 -21.28 21.30 -16.54
N HIS A 167 -22.15 22.16 -16.02
CA HIS A 167 -21.76 23.16 -15.04
C HIS A 167 -21.28 22.53 -13.72
N ALA A 168 -22.03 21.55 -13.19
CA ALA A 168 -21.67 20.85 -11.96
C ALA A 168 -20.39 20.01 -12.10
N VAL A 169 -20.19 19.35 -13.24
CA VAL A 169 -18.96 18.62 -13.58
C VAL A 169 -17.77 19.58 -13.66
N THR A 170 -17.93 20.71 -14.35
CA THR A 170 -16.87 21.73 -14.46
C THR A 170 -16.50 22.28 -13.09
N TYR A 171 -17.49 22.63 -12.28
CA TYR A 171 -17.28 23.11 -10.91
C TYR A 171 -16.52 22.08 -10.07
N THR A 172 -16.95 20.82 -10.10
CA THR A 172 -16.31 19.72 -9.37
C THR A 172 -14.87 19.51 -9.84
N GLY A 173 -14.62 19.57 -11.15
CA GLY A 173 -13.27 19.51 -11.71
C GLY A 173 -12.35 20.62 -11.17
N CYS A 174 -12.87 21.83 -11.02
CA CYS A 174 -12.09 22.93 -10.45
C CYS A 174 -11.83 22.79 -8.96
N TRP A 175 -12.82 22.33 -8.21
CA TRP A 175 -12.63 22.00 -6.81
C TRP A 175 -11.57 20.92 -6.63
N VAL A 176 -11.59 19.85 -7.43
CA VAL A 176 -10.57 18.77 -7.38
C VAL A 176 -9.18 19.31 -7.74
N GLY A 177 -9.06 20.15 -8.76
CA GLY A 177 -7.80 20.79 -9.14
C GLY A 177 -7.24 21.70 -8.04
N GLU A 178 -8.10 22.45 -7.36
CA GLU A 178 -7.71 23.26 -6.20
C GLU A 178 -7.26 22.40 -5.02
N GLN A 179 -7.94 21.28 -4.74
CA GLN A 179 -7.51 20.35 -3.70
C GLN A 179 -6.12 19.80 -3.97
N TRP A 180 -5.79 19.44 -5.22
CA TRP A 180 -4.44 19.01 -5.58
C TRP A 180 -3.39 20.09 -5.29
N ARG A 181 -3.67 21.33 -5.71
CA ARG A 181 -2.77 22.46 -5.47
C ARG A 181 -2.55 22.72 -3.99
N ASN A 182 -3.59 22.58 -3.17
CA ASN A 182 -3.51 22.88 -1.74
C ASN A 182 -2.92 21.71 -0.92
N SER A 183 -3.36 20.48 -1.19
CA SER A 183 -3.00 19.30 -0.39
C SER A 183 -1.68 18.66 -0.81
N VAL A 184 -1.28 18.78 -2.09
CA VAL A 184 -0.04 18.18 -2.60
C VAL A 184 1.01 19.27 -2.84
N LEU A 185 0.76 20.19 -3.79
CA LEU A 185 1.76 21.19 -4.18
C LEU A 185 2.03 22.21 -3.07
N GLY A 186 1.00 22.68 -2.38
CA GLY A 186 1.11 23.64 -1.28
C GLY A 186 1.89 23.08 -0.09
N ARG A 187 1.69 21.80 0.24
CA ARG A 187 2.43 21.11 1.31
C ARG A 187 3.87 20.80 0.93
N PHE A 188 4.12 20.53 -0.34
CA PHE A 188 5.46 20.39 -0.89
C PHE A 188 6.25 21.70 -0.79
N ASN A 189 5.66 22.80 -1.26
CA ASN A 189 6.30 24.13 -1.28
C ASN A 189 6.52 24.74 0.12
N SER A 190 5.73 24.33 1.13
CA SER A 190 5.84 24.82 2.52
C SER A 190 6.69 23.93 3.44
N GLY A 191 7.33 22.89 2.91
CA GLY A 191 8.17 21.97 3.69
C GLY A 191 9.44 22.61 4.25
N LYS A 192 9.86 22.20 5.46
CA LYS A 192 11.16 22.59 6.04
C LYS A 192 12.31 22.10 5.16
N HIS A 193 13.27 22.98 4.88
CA HIS A 193 14.45 22.69 4.03
C HIS A 193 15.47 21.69 4.62
N ASN A 194 15.18 21.05 5.76
CA ASN A 194 16.12 20.17 6.46
C ASN A 194 15.83 18.66 6.26
N LEU A 195 14.90 18.29 5.37
CA LEU A 195 14.59 16.89 5.07
C LEU A 195 15.51 16.33 3.99
N SER A 196 15.90 15.07 4.11
CA SER A 196 16.57 14.35 3.02
C SER A 196 15.64 14.17 1.81
N TYR A 197 16.21 13.96 0.63
CA TYR A 197 15.43 13.78 -0.61
C TYR A 197 14.43 12.61 -0.52
N SER A 198 14.83 11.48 0.09
CA SER A 198 13.97 10.31 0.28
C SER A 198 12.81 10.60 1.25
N GLU A 199 13.06 11.33 2.35
CA GLU A 199 12.00 11.72 3.28
C GLU A 199 11.00 12.68 2.63
N MET A 200 11.49 13.59 1.79
CA MET A 200 10.64 14.49 1.00
C MET A 200 9.77 13.71 0.01
N GLN A 201 10.35 12.77 -0.74
CA GLN A 201 9.61 11.89 -1.65
C GLN A 201 8.51 11.12 -0.94
N GLY A 202 8.83 10.48 0.20
CA GLY A 202 7.84 9.71 0.97
C GLY A 202 6.69 10.58 1.49
N LYS A 203 6.97 11.82 1.91
CA LYS A 203 5.93 12.76 2.35
C LYS A 203 5.00 13.18 1.21
N VAL A 204 5.56 13.58 0.07
CA VAL A 204 4.78 13.98 -1.11
C VAL A 204 3.96 12.81 -1.62
N TYR A 205 4.53 11.62 -1.66
CA TYR A 205 3.81 10.41 -2.06
C TYR A 205 2.60 10.16 -1.16
N LYS A 206 2.76 10.31 0.16
CA LYS A 206 1.64 10.19 1.11
C LYS A 206 0.55 11.24 0.86
N ASP A 207 0.93 12.48 0.54
CA ASP A 207 -0.04 13.53 0.19
C ASP A 207 -0.78 13.19 -1.13
N ILE A 208 -0.12 12.57 -2.11
CA ILE A 208 -0.75 12.05 -3.35
C ILE A 208 -1.75 10.94 -3.04
N ILE A 209 -1.37 9.93 -2.24
CA ILE A 209 -2.28 8.85 -1.85
C ILE A 209 -3.48 9.41 -1.05
N GLY A 210 -3.25 10.38 -0.17
CA GLY A 210 -4.32 11.08 0.55
C GLY A 210 -5.28 11.83 -0.39
N PHE A 211 -4.75 12.47 -1.43
CA PHE A 211 -5.55 13.10 -2.47
C PHE A 211 -6.41 12.08 -3.23
N LEU A 212 -5.82 10.94 -3.61
CA LEU A 212 -6.49 9.87 -4.36
C LEU A 212 -7.63 9.21 -3.57
N LYS A 213 -7.42 8.98 -2.27
CA LYS A 213 -8.43 8.40 -1.36
C LYS A 213 -9.55 9.37 -0.98
N GLY A 214 -9.28 10.67 -1.03
CA GLY A 214 -10.21 11.71 -0.59
C GLY A 214 -10.73 12.55 -1.77
N PRO A 215 -10.13 13.71 -2.06
CA PRO A 215 -10.59 14.65 -3.10
C PRO A 215 -10.96 14.05 -4.46
N SER A 216 -10.17 13.13 -5.04
CA SER A 216 -10.49 12.55 -6.35
C SER A 216 -11.33 11.28 -6.28
N ASN A 217 -11.62 10.76 -5.09
CA ASN A 217 -12.46 9.59 -4.94
C ASN A 217 -13.88 9.89 -5.42
N GLY A 218 -14.48 8.97 -6.18
CA GLY A 218 -15.81 9.12 -6.76
C GLY A 218 -15.84 9.90 -8.08
N VAL A 219 -14.70 10.36 -8.56
CA VAL A 219 -14.55 10.92 -9.92
C VAL A 219 -13.43 10.24 -10.71
N LEU A 220 -12.49 9.63 -10.00
CA LEU A 220 -11.37 8.85 -10.52
C LEU A 220 -11.31 7.52 -9.75
N ALA A 221 -11.03 6.44 -10.46
CA ALA A 221 -10.72 5.13 -9.91
C ALA A 221 -9.36 4.66 -10.44
N LEU A 222 -8.68 3.82 -9.66
CA LEU A 222 -7.43 3.16 -10.04
C LEU A 222 -7.72 1.67 -10.18
N ASP A 223 -7.63 1.17 -11.39
CA ASP A 223 -7.79 -0.25 -11.73
C ASP A 223 -6.42 -0.85 -12.09
N PRO A 224 -6.29 -2.19 -12.23
CA PRO A 224 -5.04 -2.83 -12.64
C PRO A 224 -4.46 -2.31 -13.95
N ASP A 225 -5.33 -1.87 -14.88
CA ASP A 225 -4.95 -1.32 -16.18
C ASP A 225 -4.63 0.19 -16.15
N GLY A 226 -4.70 0.81 -14.96
CA GLY A 226 -4.40 2.21 -14.72
C GLY A 226 -5.62 3.04 -14.28
N VAL A 227 -5.48 4.35 -14.38
CA VAL A 227 -6.52 5.32 -14.00
C VAL A 227 -7.72 5.21 -14.93
N ARG A 228 -8.89 4.97 -14.33
CA ARG A 228 -10.20 5.05 -14.99
C ARG A 228 -10.96 6.29 -14.52
N LEU A 229 -11.45 7.07 -15.48
CA LEU A 229 -12.33 8.19 -15.23
C LEU A 229 -13.76 7.70 -15.03
N LEU A 230 -14.40 8.11 -13.94
CA LEU A 230 -15.81 7.84 -13.75
C LEU A 230 -16.63 8.85 -14.58
N SER A 231 -17.73 8.39 -15.16
CA SER A 231 -18.60 9.22 -15.98
C SER A 231 -20.06 9.02 -15.60
N PHE A 232 -20.85 10.07 -15.78
CA PHE A 232 -22.30 10.03 -15.68
C PHE A 232 -22.88 10.67 -16.93
N ARG A 233 -23.75 9.95 -17.65
CA ARG A 233 -24.33 10.41 -18.94
C ARG A 233 -23.26 10.94 -19.90
N GLU A 234 -22.18 10.17 -20.06
CA GLU A 234 -21.02 10.50 -20.92
C GLU A 234 -20.26 11.79 -20.54
N ARG A 235 -20.47 12.29 -19.32
CA ARG A 235 -19.72 13.42 -18.76
C ARG A 235 -18.77 12.93 -17.69
N SER A 236 -17.50 13.28 -17.82
CA SER A 236 -16.44 13.03 -16.85
C SER A 236 -15.67 14.32 -16.58
N ILE A 237 -14.94 14.37 -15.47
CA ILE A 237 -14.05 15.49 -15.20
C ILE A 237 -12.90 15.47 -16.22
N PRO A 238 -12.61 16.60 -16.90
CA PRO A 238 -11.52 16.69 -17.87
C PRO A 238 -10.18 16.82 -17.14
N PHE A 239 -9.61 15.69 -16.74
CA PHE A 239 -8.24 15.64 -16.21
C PHE A 239 -7.21 15.84 -17.34
N SER A 240 -6.09 16.49 -17.01
CA SER A 240 -5.01 16.68 -17.97
C SER A 240 -4.33 15.34 -18.30
N PRO A 241 -3.98 15.06 -19.57
CA PRO A 241 -3.29 13.82 -19.93
C PRO A 241 -1.98 13.62 -19.16
N SER A 242 -1.25 14.71 -18.88
CA SER A 242 -0.01 14.67 -18.09
C SER A 242 -0.24 14.18 -16.66
N PHE A 243 -1.35 14.55 -16.03
CA PHE A 243 -1.72 14.04 -14.71
C PHE A 243 -2.04 12.54 -14.74
N ILE A 244 -2.81 12.10 -15.74
CA ILE A 244 -3.18 10.68 -15.90
C ILE A 244 -1.94 9.81 -16.11
N THR A 245 -1.06 10.19 -17.04
CA THR A 245 0.22 9.49 -17.26
C THR A 245 1.07 9.49 -15.99
N PHE A 246 1.15 10.62 -15.29
CA PHE A 246 1.92 10.71 -14.05
C PHE A 246 1.42 9.72 -12.99
N ILE A 247 0.11 9.66 -12.73
CA ILE A 247 -0.44 8.74 -11.72
C ILE A 247 -0.21 7.28 -12.13
N ASN A 248 -0.44 6.93 -13.40
CA ASN A 248 -0.18 5.57 -13.91
C ASN A 248 1.29 5.15 -13.77
N ASP A 249 2.23 6.08 -13.89
CA ASP A 249 3.66 5.80 -13.76
C ASP A 249 4.11 5.53 -12.32
N ILE A 250 3.47 6.18 -11.33
CA ILE A 250 4.00 6.25 -9.96
C ILE A 250 3.13 5.59 -8.89
N VAL A 251 1.84 5.34 -9.15
CA VAL A 251 0.90 4.77 -8.18
C VAL A 251 0.38 3.43 -8.67
N SER A 252 0.55 2.39 -7.86
CA SER A 252 -0.09 1.08 -8.07
C SER A 252 -1.45 1.04 -7.35
N PRO A 253 -2.46 0.28 -7.84
CA PRO A 253 -3.70 0.04 -7.10
C PRO A 253 -3.48 -0.44 -5.67
N ASP A 254 -2.43 -1.25 -5.42
CA ASP A 254 -2.09 -1.77 -4.09
C ASP A 254 -1.71 -0.67 -3.09
N ASP A 255 -1.19 0.48 -3.57
CA ASP A 255 -0.82 1.61 -2.72
C ASP A 255 -2.04 2.30 -2.08
N LEU A 256 -3.24 2.06 -2.63
CA LEU A 256 -4.49 2.51 -2.03
C LEU A 256 -4.97 1.61 -0.89
N LEU A 257 -4.35 0.45 -0.65
CA LEU A 257 -4.69 -0.41 0.48
C LEU A 257 -3.92 0.07 1.73
N ASP A 258 -4.62 0.33 2.84
CA ASP A 258 -4.03 0.80 4.11
C ASP A 258 -3.09 -0.21 4.80
N VAL A 259 -2.84 -1.36 4.17
CA VAL A 259 -2.09 -2.50 4.71
C VAL A 259 -0.59 -2.19 4.83
N TRP A 260 -0.02 -1.46 3.86
CA TRP A 260 1.43 -1.24 3.75
C TRP A 260 2.05 -0.36 4.84
N LEU A 261 1.32 0.63 5.34
CA LEU A 261 1.81 1.52 6.41
C LEU A 261 1.92 0.79 7.76
N ARG A 262 1.09 -0.23 8.00
CA ARG A 262 1.15 -1.06 9.21
C ARG A 262 2.36 -1.97 9.20
N GLU A 263 2.59 -2.67 8.08
CA GLU A 263 3.74 -3.57 7.95
C GLU A 263 5.08 -2.83 8.12
N ARG A 264 5.22 -1.60 7.60
CA ARG A 264 6.44 -0.80 7.79
C ARG A 264 6.65 -0.37 9.23
N THR A 265 5.59 0.05 9.91
CA THR A 265 5.67 0.46 11.33
C THR A 265 6.05 -0.75 12.17
N GLN A 266 5.43 -1.90 11.93
CA GLN A 266 5.75 -3.17 12.57
C GLN A 266 7.20 -3.60 12.31
N ASN A 267 7.65 -3.62 11.05
CA ASN A 267 9.03 -4.00 10.71
C ASN A 267 10.07 -3.05 11.31
N LYS A 268 9.78 -1.74 11.42
CA LYS A 268 10.67 -0.78 12.09
C LYS A 268 10.72 -0.99 13.60
N ASP A 269 9.57 -1.17 14.24
CA ASP A 269 9.49 -1.42 15.68
C ASP A 269 10.18 -2.75 16.04
N GLU A 270 9.98 -3.78 15.21
CA GLU A 270 10.65 -5.06 15.34
C GLU A 270 12.17 -4.95 15.15
N LEU A 271 12.64 -4.14 14.19
CA LEU A 271 14.07 -3.88 14.00
C LEU A 271 14.70 -3.20 15.22
N ILE A 272 14.02 -2.22 15.82
CA ILE A 272 14.48 -1.56 17.05
C ILE A 272 14.57 -2.57 18.20
N ASN A 273 13.56 -3.43 18.35
CA ASN A 273 13.57 -4.48 19.36
C ASN A 273 14.71 -5.49 19.15
N VAL A 274 14.90 -5.97 17.92
CA VAL A 274 16.02 -6.88 17.56
C VAL A 274 17.37 -6.23 17.83
N GLN A 275 17.53 -4.93 17.54
CA GLN A 275 18.77 -4.20 17.85
C GLN A 275 19.02 -4.17 19.36
N GLY A 276 18.00 -3.88 20.17
CA GLY A 276 18.12 -3.92 21.64
C GLY A 276 18.49 -5.31 22.17
N GLN A 277 17.92 -6.38 21.60
CA GLN A 277 18.27 -7.76 21.94
C GLN A 277 19.73 -8.11 21.56
N LEU A 278 20.18 -7.69 20.37
CA LEU A 278 21.56 -7.88 19.92
C LEU A 278 22.56 -7.15 20.81
N ASP A 279 22.25 -5.94 21.25
CA ASP A 279 23.12 -5.17 22.15
C ASP A 279 23.26 -5.86 23.51
N LEU A 280 22.16 -6.35 24.08
CA LEU A 280 22.16 -7.13 25.32
C LEU A 280 22.96 -8.44 25.15
N LEU A 281 22.70 -9.19 24.07
CA LEU A 281 23.35 -10.47 23.82
C LEU A 281 24.85 -10.32 23.55
N ASN A 282 25.27 -9.24 22.88
CA ASN A 282 26.68 -8.89 22.69
C ASN A 282 27.39 -8.66 24.03
N GLN A 283 26.75 -7.95 24.97
CA GLN A 283 27.31 -7.76 26.31
C GLN A 283 27.44 -9.09 27.06
N THR A 284 26.42 -9.94 27.00
CA THR A 284 26.44 -11.26 27.64
C THR A 284 27.54 -12.17 27.07
N LEU A 285 27.71 -12.19 25.75
CA LEU A 285 28.80 -12.93 25.09
C LEU A 285 30.17 -12.42 25.50
N GLN A 286 30.39 -11.10 25.51
CA GLN A 286 31.65 -10.52 25.96
C GLN A 286 31.98 -10.91 27.40
N ASN A 287 30.97 -10.90 28.28
CA ASN A 287 31.14 -11.35 29.66
C ASN A 287 31.52 -12.83 29.72
N ALA A 288 30.86 -13.70 28.95
CA ALA A 288 31.16 -15.14 28.91
C ALA A 288 32.58 -15.42 28.37
N GLU A 289 32.99 -14.75 27.29
CA GLU A 289 34.32 -14.90 26.67
C GLU A 289 35.45 -14.38 27.57
N SER A 290 35.13 -13.48 28.53
CA SER A 290 36.10 -12.99 29.51
C SER A 290 36.34 -13.93 30.69
N GLN A 291 35.48 -14.94 30.90
CA GLN A 291 35.58 -15.86 32.03
C GLN A 291 36.57 -17.01 31.74
N PRO A 292 37.64 -17.18 32.54
CA PRO A 292 38.61 -18.25 32.36
C PRO A 292 38.16 -19.55 33.04
N TYR A 293 38.30 -20.67 32.33
CA TYR A 293 38.12 -22.02 32.87
C TYR A 293 39.45 -22.77 32.86
N ARG A 294 39.80 -23.38 33.99
CA ARG A 294 41.09 -24.05 34.15
C ARG A 294 40.90 -25.56 34.25
N VAL A 295 41.70 -26.31 33.50
CA VAL A 295 41.75 -27.77 33.57
C VAL A 295 43.19 -28.19 33.82
N THR A 296 43.39 -29.07 34.79
CA THR A 296 44.68 -29.71 35.03
C THR A 296 44.72 -31.00 34.21
N ILE A 297 45.83 -31.20 33.50
CA ILE A 297 46.05 -32.38 32.67
C ILE A 297 47.31 -33.08 33.15
N ASP A 298 47.18 -34.35 33.49
CA ASP A 298 48.28 -35.22 33.85
C ASP A 298 48.63 -36.13 32.67
N SER A 299 49.90 -36.19 32.32
CA SER A 299 50.42 -37.02 31.24
C SER A 299 50.88 -38.39 31.73
N ALA A 300 50.81 -39.39 30.85
CA ALA A 300 51.38 -40.71 31.10
C ALA A 300 52.04 -41.27 29.82
N PRO A 301 52.89 -42.32 29.92
CA PRO A 301 53.64 -42.83 28.78
C PRO A 301 52.77 -43.19 27.57
N ALA A 302 53.18 -42.74 26.39
CA ALA A 302 52.55 -43.12 25.13
C ALA A 302 53.08 -44.49 24.65
N THR A 303 52.20 -45.33 24.14
CA THR A 303 52.53 -46.72 23.76
C THR A 303 51.96 -47.08 22.39
N ILE A 304 52.60 -48.03 21.71
CA ILE A 304 52.07 -48.62 20.47
C ILE A 304 51.67 -50.07 20.78
N PRO A 305 50.37 -50.38 20.90
CA PRO A 305 49.90 -51.70 21.36
C PRO A 305 50.47 -52.88 20.57
N ASP A 306 50.63 -52.72 19.26
CA ASP A 306 51.01 -53.81 18.33
C ASP A 306 52.47 -53.76 17.85
N ASN A 307 53.32 -52.88 18.37
CA ASN A 307 54.70 -52.73 17.88
C ASN A 307 55.73 -52.51 19.00
N PRO A 308 56.49 -53.56 19.40
CA PRO A 308 57.48 -53.45 20.46
C PRO A 308 58.82 -52.81 20.02
N ARG A 309 59.06 -52.65 18.70
CA ARG A 309 60.35 -52.18 18.16
C ARG A 309 60.48 -50.66 18.14
N VAL A 310 59.37 -49.95 17.96
CA VAL A 310 59.33 -48.48 17.93
C VAL A 310 58.59 -48.01 19.17
N LYS A 311 59.20 -47.12 19.95
CA LYS A 311 58.59 -46.57 21.17
C LYS A 311 58.64 -45.04 21.12
N PRO A 312 57.51 -44.35 21.40
CA PRO A 312 57.52 -42.93 21.64
C PRO A 312 58.46 -42.58 22.79
N THR A 313 59.20 -41.48 22.65
CA THR A 313 60.09 -40.94 23.70
C THR A 313 59.39 -39.90 24.57
N GLY A 314 58.23 -39.39 24.14
CA GLY A 314 57.44 -38.44 24.90
C GLY A 314 56.26 -37.88 24.11
N THR A 315 55.53 -36.96 24.72
CA THR A 315 54.43 -36.23 24.09
C THR A 315 54.48 -34.74 24.46
N THR A 316 54.00 -33.88 23.58
CA THR A 316 53.77 -32.46 23.87
C THR A 316 52.32 -32.11 23.53
N LEU A 317 51.54 -31.69 24.51
CA LEU A 317 50.19 -31.18 24.31
C LEU A 317 50.24 -29.66 24.36
N THR A 318 49.72 -29.01 23.32
CA THR A 318 49.65 -27.54 23.18
C THR A 318 48.22 -27.11 22.89
N LEU A 319 47.72 -26.16 23.65
CA LEU A 319 46.47 -25.45 23.41
C LEU A 319 46.81 -24.06 22.86
N GLU A 320 46.33 -23.76 21.65
CA GLU A 320 46.55 -22.47 21.00
C GLU A 320 45.34 -21.56 21.16
N CYS A 321 45.52 -20.46 21.90
CA CYS A 321 44.50 -19.44 22.13
C CYS A 321 45.00 -18.04 21.76
N LYS A 322 44.08 -17.16 21.39
CA LYS A 322 44.35 -15.73 21.13
C LYS A 322 44.96 -15.02 22.35
N THR A 323 44.60 -15.46 23.56
CA THR A 323 45.07 -14.92 24.84
C THR A 323 46.44 -15.47 25.27
N GLY A 324 46.98 -16.46 24.56
CA GLY A 324 48.24 -17.11 24.85
C GLY A 324 48.17 -18.64 24.76
N ASN A 325 49.30 -19.28 24.48
CA ASN A 325 49.37 -20.74 24.36
C ASN A 325 49.69 -21.38 25.70
N SER A 326 49.01 -22.49 26.02
CA SER A 326 49.35 -23.35 27.16
C SER A 326 49.94 -24.67 26.65
N SER A 327 50.99 -25.19 27.28
CA SER A 327 51.61 -26.44 26.83
C SER A 327 52.18 -27.27 27.98
N ILE A 328 52.11 -28.59 27.84
CA ILE A 328 52.80 -29.56 28.67
C ILE A 328 53.67 -30.47 27.79
N ARG A 329 54.91 -30.69 28.18
CA ARG A 329 55.84 -31.61 27.51
C ARG A 329 56.25 -32.69 28.49
N SER A 330 55.96 -33.94 28.15
CA SER A 330 56.30 -35.12 28.95
C SER A 330 57.24 -36.04 28.20
N MET A 331 58.28 -36.51 28.88
CA MET A 331 59.24 -37.50 28.34
C MET A 331 58.90 -38.92 28.82
N ASN A 332 57.61 -39.28 28.78
CA ASN A 332 57.04 -40.48 29.38
C ASN A 332 57.13 -40.51 30.92
N PHE A 333 57.00 -39.35 31.55
CA PHE A 333 56.86 -39.21 33.00
C PHE A 333 55.46 -38.70 33.35
N ALA A 334 55.08 -38.84 34.62
CA ALA A 334 53.86 -38.25 35.15
C ALA A 334 54.06 -36.75 35.38
N ASP A 335 53.97 -35.97 34.30
CA ASP A 335 54.02 -34.50 34.33
C ASP A 335 52.58 -33.94 34.35
N SER A 336 52.39 -32.81 35.03
CA SER A 336 51.10 -32.11 35.12
C SER A 336 51.19 -30.68 34.58
N GLY A 337 50.12 -30.21 33.92
CA GLY A 337 50.04 -28.86 33.36
C GLY A 337 48.64 -28.25 33.53
N ILE A 338 48.58 -26.94 33.77
CA ILE A 338 47.33 -26.19 33.88
C ILE A 338 47.04 -25.50 32.55
N PHE A 339 45.88 -25.78 31.99
CA PHE A 339 45.40 -25.19 30.74
C PHE A 339 44.27 -24.22 31.06
N THR A 340 44.41 -22.97 30.61
CA THR A 340 43.35 -21.95 30.76
C THR A 340 42.63 -21.78 29.43
N TRP A 341 41.34 -22.06 29.42
CA TRP A 341 40.45 -21.92 28.28
C TRP A 341 39.53 -20.72 28.48
N TYR A 342 39.37 -19.96 27.40
CA TYR A 342 38.41 -18.87 27.30
C TYR A 342 37.46 -19.22 26.14
N PRO A 343 36.14 -19.17 26.34
CA PRO A 343 35.17 -19.40 25.26
C PRO A 343 35.49 -18.54 24.03
N GLY A 344 35.38 -19.12 22.83
CA GLY A 344 35.63 -18.42 21.55
C GLY A 344 37.08 -17.98 21.26
N SER A 345 38.03 -18.23 22.18
CA SER A 345 39.40 -17.71 22.07
C SER A 345 40.45 -18.75 21.68
N CYS A 346 40.13 -20.04 21.78
CA CYS A 346 41.04 -21.15 21.46
C CYS A 346 40.61 -21.87 20.18
N HIS A 347 41.55 -22.09 19.26
CA HIS A 347 41.20 -22.51 17.88
C HIS A 347 41.85 -23.83 17.48
N SER A 348 42.80 -24.31 18.28
CA SER A 348 43.54 -25.52 17.95
C SER A 348 44.13 -26.18 19.18
N VAL A 349 44.16 -27.51 19.14
CA VAL A 349 44.85 -28.36 20.12
C VAL A 349 45.79 -29.27 19.36
N ARG A 350 47.06 -29.29 19.74
CA ARG A 350 48.09 -30.08 19.07
C ARG A 350 48.70 -31.07 20.05
N ILE A 351 48.79 -32.33 19.64
CA ILE A 351 49.51 -33.40 20.34
C ILE A 351 50.66 -33.81 19.43
N ASP A 352 51.88 -33.48 19.84
CA ASP A 352 53.11 -33.90 19.18
C ASP A 352 53.67 -35.13 19.90
N ILE A 353 53.62 -36.29 19.26
CA ILE A 353 54.24 -37.52 19.76
C ILE A 353 55.69 -37.56 19.28
N LEU A 354 56.61 -37.62 20.23
CA LEU A 354 58.05 -37.60 19.98
C LEU A 354 58.56 -39.03 19.77
N PHE A 355 59.34 -39.22 18.71
CA PHE A 355 60.14 -40.42 18.46
C PHE A 355 61.62 -40.03 18.39
N PRO A 356 62.56 -40.99 18.41
CA PRO A 356 63.99 -40.68 18.35
C PRO A 356 64.41 -39.84 17.13
N ASN A 357 63.79 -40.10 15.97
CA ASN A 357 64.22 -39.53 14.68
C ASN A 357 63.18 -38.63 14.00
N PHE A 358 61.96 -38.54 14.53
CA PHE A 358 60.87 -37.74 13.97
C PHE A 358 59.80 -37.44 15.04
N SER A 359 58.80 -36.62 14.70
CA SER A 359 57.61 -36.40 15.53
C SER A 359 56.34 -36.60 14.71
N ALA A 360 55.32 -37.20 15.30
CA ALA A 360 54.00 -37.32 14.70
C ALA A 360 53.04 -36.32 15.35
N THR A 361 52.40 -35.48 14.53
CA THR A 361 51.49 -34.43 15.00
C THR A 361 50.04 -34.80 14.75
N TYR A 362 49.26 -34.84 15.83
CA TYR A 362 47.81 -34.94 15.81
C TYR A 362 47.20 -33.58 16.17
N LYS A 363 46.20 -33.10 15.42
CA LYS A 363 45.65 -31.76 15.61
C LYS A 363 44.12 -31.76 15.62
N PHE A 364 43.54 -31.11 16.62
CA PHE A 364 42.14 -30.68 16.63
C PHE A 364 42.09 -29.23 16.16
N THR A 365 41.13 -28.90 15.30
CA THR A 365 41.01 -27.58 14.68
C THR A 365 39.58 -27.08 14.76
N GLY A 366 39.42 -25.77 14.93
CA GLY A 366 38.11 -25.11 15.03
C GLY A 366 37.83 -24.63 16.45
N GLU A 367 36.68 -23.99 16.63
CA GLU A 367 36.27 -23.43 17.93
C GLU A 367 35.92 -24.51 18.95
N THR A 368 35.59 -25.72 18.49
CA THR A 368 35.31 -26.90 19.32
C THR A 368 36.58 -27.68 19.69
N ALA A 369 37.75 -27.32 19.15
CA ALA A 369 38.96 -28.13 19.25
C ALA A 369 39.34 -28.55 20.68
N TRP A 370 39.12 -27.65 21.65
CA TRP A 370 39.35 -27.95 23.06
C TRP A 370 38.33 -28.94 23.63
N ILE A 371 37.06 -28.77 23.29
CA ILE A 371 35.98 -29.66 23.74
C ILE A 371 36.11 -31.03 23.11
N ASP A 372 36.48 -31.10 21.84
CA ASP A 372 36.75 -32.36 21.12
C ASP A 372 37.91 -33.12 21.77
N PHE A 373 38.94 -32.40 22.22
CA PHE A 373 40.03 -32.99 22.99
C PHE A 373 39.53 -33.52 24.35
N ILE A 374 38.79 -32.72 25.12
CA ILE A 374 38.26 -33.12 26.43
C ILE A 374 37.38 -34.38 26.30
N ASN A 375 36.50 -34.41 25.30
CA ASN A 375 35.64 -35.57 25.03
C ASN A 375 36.43 -36.79 24.58
N LYS A 376 37.46 -36.61 23.73
CA LYS A 376 38.27 -37.73 23.22
C LYS A 376 39.16 -38.37 24.29
N PHE A 377 39.48 -37.65 25.36
CA PHE A 377 40.31 -38.11 26.48
C PHE A 377 39.52 -38.20 27.80
N SER A 378 38.19 -38.29 27.76
CA SER A 378 37.34 -38.39 28.96
C SER A 378 37.71 -39.57 29.86
N ASP A 379 38.14 -40.68 29.26
CA ASP A 379 38.50 -41.91 29.95
C ASP A 379 39.97 -41.93 30.43
N GLY A 380 40.71 -40.84 30.18
CA GLY A 380 42.13 -40.71 30.55
C GLY A 380 43.12 -41.22 29.49
N GLU A 381 42.64 -41.92 28.46
CA GLU A 381 43.45 -42.39 27.35
C GLU A 381 42.66 -42.44 26.04
N SER A 382 43.37 -42.34 24.91
CA SER A 382 42.77 -42.41 23.58
C SER A 382 43.75 -43.03 22.59
N GLU A 383 43.27 -43.97 21.79
CA GLU A 383 44.02 -44.44 20.63
C GLU A 383 43.86 -43.45 19.47
N LEU A 384 44.99 -42.91 19.02
CA LEU A 384 45.09 -42.02 17.89
C LEU A 384 45.43 -42.85 16.65
N MET A 385 44.47 -42.99 15.74
CA MET A 385 44.61 -43.80 14.54
C MET A 385 45.46 -43.08 13.51
N THR A 386 46.39 -43.79 12.85
CA THR A 386 47.34 -43.21 11.88
C THR A 386 46.65 -42.41 10.77
N LYS A 387 45.48 -42.85 10.31
CA LYS A 387 44.68 -42.16 9.29
C LYS A 387 44.31 -40.71 9.68
N ASP A 388 44.18 -40.42 10.97
CA ASP A 388 43.69 -39.12 11.47
C ASP A 388 44.83 -38.11 11.74
N PHE A 389 46.09 -38.53 11.56
CA PHE A 389 47.27 -37.65 11.65
C PHE A 389 47.42 -36.74 10.43
N SER A 390 48.26 -35.70 10.56
CA SER A 390 48.64 -34.85 9.42
C SER A 390 49.23 -35.70 8.28
N PRO A 391 49.07 -35.30 6.99
CA PRO A 391 49.54 -36.10 5.87
C PRO A 391 51.03 -36.50 5.96
N GLU A 392 51.87 -35.58 6.44
CA GLU A 392 53.30 -35.81 6.66
C GLU A 392 53.53 -36.88 7.74
N SER A 393 52.89 -36.73 8.90
CA SER A 393 53.00 -37.69 10.01
C SER A 393 52.44 -39.06 9.64
N ARG A 394 51.32 -39.09 8.90
CA ARG A 394 50.67 -40.32 8.43
C ARG A 394 51.61 -41.15 7.57
N ASN A 395 52.26 -40.54 6.57
CA ASN A 395 53.19 -41.22 5.68
C ASN A 395 54.34 -41.89 6.46
N PHE A 396 54.91 -41.18 7.46
CA PHE A 396 55.96 -41.76 8.31
C PHE A 396 55.44 -42.93 9.14
N LEU A 397 54.29 -42.77 9.81
CA LEU A 397 53.70 -43.82 10.64
C LEU A 397 53.33 -45.08 9.84
N GLU A 398 52.76 -44.93 8.64
CA GLU A 398 52.44 -46.04 7.74
C GLU A 398 53.70 -46.77 7.25
N SER A 399 54.77 -46.05 6.92
CA SER A 399 56.05 -46.64 6.52
C SER A 399 56.69 -47.54 7.60
N MET A 400 56.34 -47.31 8.87
CA MET A 400 56.78 -48.11 10.02
C MET A 400 55.75 -49.14 10.47
N GLY A 401 54.63 -49.29 9.75
CA GLY A 401 53.56 -50.23 10.08
C GLY A 401 52.80 -49.91 11.36
N ILE A 402 52.79 -48.64 11.81
CA ILE A 402 52.07 -48.21 13.01
C ILE A 402 50.62 -47.92 12.62
N LYS A 403 49.66 -48.60 13.23
CA LYS A 403 48.21 -48.43 12.97
C LYS A 403 47.54 -47.42 13.90
N GLY A 404 48.01 -47.34 15.14
CA GLY A 404 47.51 -46.45 16.17
C GLY A 404 48.54 -46.21 17.26
N ILE A 405 48.43 -45.08 17.94
CA ILE A 405 49.26 -44.71 19.08
C ILE A 405 48.34 -44.46 20.27
N LEU A 406 48.53 -45.20 21.35
CA LEU A 406 47.78 -45.02 22.59
C LEU A 406 48.42 -43.92 23.42
N VAL A 407 47.74 -42.79 23.50
CA VAL A 407 48.15 -41.59 24.25
C VAL A 407 47.31 -41.48 25.52
N ARG A 408 47.92 -41.05 26.63
CA ARG A 408 47.29 -41.00 27.95
C ARG A 408 47.37 -39.60 28.53
N TYR A 409 46.21 -39.01 28.75
CA TYR A 409 46.03 -37.72 29.41
C TYR A 409 44.86 -37.82 30.37
N LYS A 410 45.14 -37.74 31.67
CA LYS A 410 44.10 -37.72 32.70
C LYS A 410 43.68 -36.28 32.97
N LEU A 411 42.39 -36.00 32.82
CA LEU A 411 41.80 -34.68 32.98
C LEU A 411 41.27 -34.51 34.41
N SER A 412 41.41 -33.31 34.99
CA SER A 412 40.68 -32.92 36.19
C SER A 412 39.16 -32.78 35.90
N ASP A 413 38.35 -32.45 36.90
CA ASP A 413 36.92 -32.18 36.68
C ASP A 413 36.71 -31.13 35.57
N THR A 414 35.94 -31.49 34.55
CA THR A 414 35.63 -30.70 33.35
C THR A 414 34.17 -30.27 33.27
N GLY A 415 33.35 -30.54 34.30
CA GLY A 415 31.91 -30.27 34.30
C GLY A 415 31.59 -28.79 34.06
N ASN A 416 32.23 -27.90 34.82
CA ASN A 416 32.02 -26.45 34.68
C ASN A 416 32.46 -25.91 33.31
N LEU A 417 33.51 -26.49 32.72
CA LEU A 417 34.00 -26.09 31.40
C LEU A 417 33.03 -26.54 30.30
N SER A 418 32.55 -27.78 30.38
CA SER A 418 31.60 -28.34 29.41
C SER A 418 30.29 -27.56 29.43
N GLN A 419 29.79 -27.22 30.63
CA GLN A 419 28.60 -26.40 30.79
C GLN A 419 28.79 -24.98 30.21
N ALA A 420 29.92 -24.34 30.50
CA ALA A 420 30.24 -23.02 29.97
C ALA A 420 30.34 -23.00 28.44
N TYR A 421 30.85 -24.07 27.83
CA TYR A 421 30.86 -24.21 26.38
C TYR A 421 29.44 -24.31 25.81
N ILE A 422 28.56 -25.11 26.41
CA ILE A 422 27.16 -25.24 25.97
C ILE A 422 26.46 -23.88 26.04
N GLU A 423 26.64 -23.13 27.13
CA GLU A 423 26.05 -21.79 27.30
C GLU A 423 26.59 -20.80 26.26
N TRP A 424 27.90 -20.76 26.05
CA TRP A 424 28.52 -19.88 25.05
C TRP A 424 28.04 -20.21 23.63
N GLU A 425 27.96 -21.48 23.27
CA GLU A 425 27.48 -21.94 21.96
C GLU A 425 26.01 -21.56 21.74
N GLN A 426 25.15 -21.72 22.77
CA GLN A 426 23.75 -21.29 22.70
C GLN A 426 23.61 -19.77 22.47
N LEU A 427 24.37 -18.96 23.22
CA LEU A 427 24.36 -17.51 23.06
C LEU A 427 24.84 -17.09 21.66
N LYS A 428 25.83 -17.79 21.11
CA LYS A 428 26.33 -17.55 19.75
C LYS A 428 25.27 -17.86 18.70
N GLN A 429 24.61 -19.01 18.82
CA GLN A 429 23.53 -19.40 17.89
C GLN A 429 22.34 -18.45 17.94
N GLU A 430 21.96 -17.97 19.12
CA GLU A 430 20.89 -16.97 19.26
C GLU A 430 21.27 -15.64 18.59
N LYS A 431 22.53 -15.22 18.73
CA LYS A 431 23.05 -14.01 18.08
C LYS A 431 23.02 -14.11 16.57
N ASP A 432 23.41 -15.25 16.02
CA ASP A 432 23.41 -15.44 14.57
C ASP A 432 21.98 -15.46 14.01
N LYS A 433 21.02 -16.10 14.71
CA LYS A 433 19.59 -16.04 14.35
C LYS A 433 19.05 -14.61 14.35
N LEU A 434 19.37 -13.82 15.37
CA LEU A 434 18.91 -12.43 15.46
C LEU A 434 19.56 -11.54 14.39
N LYS A 435 20.82 -11.78 14.03
CA LYS A 435 21.48 -11.09 12.91
C LYS A 435 20.83 -11.43 11.56
N ASP A 436 20.51 -12.69 11.32
CA ASP A 436 19.81 -13.10 10.10
C ASP A 436 18.43 -12.46 10.00
N LEU A 437 17.71 -12.39 11.12
CA LEU A 437 16.43 -11.69 11.21
C LEU A 437 16.61 -10.18 10.95
N GLN A 438 17.64 -9.55 11.53
CA GLN A 438 17.97 -8.15 11.29
C GLN A 438 18.24 -7.87 9.81
N VAL A 439 19.02 -8.72 9.14
CA VAL A 439 19.31 -8.61 7.70
C VAL A 439 18.04 -8.77 6.88
N ASN A 440 17.18 -9.75 7.21
CA ASN A 440 15.91 -9.96 6.52
C ASN A 440 14.96 -8.76 6.68
N LEU A 441 14.77 -8.26 7.90
CA LEU A 441 13.95 -7.07 8.18
C LEU A 441 14.51 -5.82 7.47
N SER A 442 15.84 -5.66 7.46
CA SER A 442 16.50 -4.57 6.73
C SER A 442 16.28 -4.68 5.23
N ASN A 443 16.40 -5.89 4.65
CA ASN A 443 16.13 -6.13 3.24
C ASN A 443 14.66 -5.87 2.88
N LYS A 444 13.71 -6.26 3.73
CA LYS A 444 12.28 -5.93 3.56
C LYS A 444 12.01 -4.42 3.63
N LEU A 445 12.82 -3.67 4.37
CA LEU A 445 12.76 -2.20 4.39
C LEU A 445 13.45 -1.56 3.17
N LEU A 446 14.37 -2.27 2.52
CA LEU A 446 15.17 -1.83 1.36
C LEU A 446 14.60 -2.27 0.01
N THR A 447 13.61 -3.17 -0.05
CA THR A 447 12.92 -3.49 -1.31
C THR A 447 12.37 -2.21 -1.91
N THR A 448 12.97 -1.83 -3.04
CA THR A 448 12.85 -0.52 -3.67
C THR A 448 11.40 -0.23 -4.00
N HIS A 449 10.86 0.84 -3.43
CA HIS A 449 9.47 1.20 -3.69
C HIS A 449 9.31 1.60 -5.17
N SER A 450 8.10 1.45 -5.72
CA SER A 450 7.73 1.98 -7.05
C SER A 450 8.11 3.47 -7.18
N TRP A 451 7.94 4.25 -6.11
CA TRP A 451 8.27 5.68 -6.05
C TRP A 451 9.76 6.00 -5.83
N GLU A 452 10.61 5.05 -5.47
CA GLU A 452 12.08 5.25 -5.41
C GLU A 452 12.74 5.11 -6.79
N LYS A 453 12.01 4.58 -7.78
CA LYS A 453 12.42 4.62 -9.17
C LYS A 453 12.06 5.99 -9.76
N SER A 454 13.11 6.70 -10.20
CA SER A 454 13.10 7.93 -11.02
C SER A 454 12.77 9.25 -10.30
N ALA A 455 13.33 10.33 -10.84
CA ALA A 455 13.14 11.73 -10.43
C ALA A 455 11.72 12.24 -10.77
N TRP A 456 10.68 11.63 -10.20
CA TRP A 456 9.29 11.96 -10.52
C TRP A 456 8.80 13.25 -9.87
N ILE A 457 9.42 13.73 -8.79
CA ILE A 457 9.03 15.01 -8.14
C ILE A 457 9.07 16.17 -9.14
N SER A 458 10.05 16.22 -10.05
CA SER A 458 10.13 17.27 -11.07
C SER A 458 9.04 17.17 -12.14
N ARG A 459 8.35 16.02 -12.23
CA ARG A 459 7.22 15.77 -13.14
C ARG A 459 5.86 16.07 -12.50
N LEU A 460 5.82 16.55 -11.25
CA LEU A 460 4.57 16.88 -10.56
C LEU A 460 3.75 17.89 -11.38
N PRO A 461 2.53 17.52 -11.82
CA PRO A 461 1.71 18.41 -12.61
C PRO A 461 1.21 19.58 -11.77
N GLY A 462 1.40 20.80 -12.27
CA GLY A 462 0.91 22.03 -11.62
C GLY A 462 -0.61 22.15 -11.67
N ASN A 463 -1.20 21.90 -12.84
CA ASN A 463 -2.64 21.91 -13.08
C ASN A 463 -3.10 20.53 -13.56
N ILE A 464 -4.12 19.98 -12.90
CA ILE A 464 -4.60 18.61 -13.16
C ILE A 464 -5.97 18.56 -13.84
N THR A 465 -6.70 19.67 -13.87
CA THR A 465 -8.03 19.80 -14.50
C THR A 465 -8.12 21.08 -15.33
N ILE A 466 -8.99 21.09 -16.33
CA ILE A 466 -9.26 22.27 -17.16
C ILE A 466 -10.34 23.11 -16.47
N CYS A 467 -9.93 24.27 -15.95
CA CYS A 467 -10.85 25.25 -15.36
C CYS A 467 -10.96 26.47 -16.25
N PRO A 468 -12.15 26.78 -16.78
CA PRO A 468 -12.36 28.09 -17.37
C PRO A 468 -12.13 29.14 -16.28
N VAL A 469 -11.31 30.15 -16.58
CA VAL A 469 -11.11 31.31 -15.70
C VAL A 469 -12.48 31.92 -15.48
N VAL A 470 -12.96 31.91 -14.23
CA VAL A 470 -14.19 32.58 -13.85
C VAL A 470 -13.94 34.07 -14.08
N GLN A 471 -14.57 34.65 -15.11
CA GLN A 471 -14.78 36.10 -15.12
C GLN A 471 -15.75 36.38 -13.97
N GLU A 472 -15.26 37.07 -12.95
CA GLU A 472 -16.06 37.61 -11.84
C GLU A 472 -17.24 38.46 -12.34
#